data_AF-A0A7V3VWI0-F1
#
_entry.id   AF-A0A7V3VWI0-F1
#
_cell.length_a   1.000
_cell.length_b   1.000
_cell.length_c   1.000
_cell.angle_alpha   90.00
_cell.angle_beta   90.00
_cell.angle_gamma   90.00
#
_symmetry.space_group_name_H-M   'P 1'
#
loop_
_entity.id
_entity.type
_entity.pdbx_description
1 polymer ?
#
loop_
_entity_poly.entity_id
_entity_poly.type
_entity_poly.pdbx_seq_one_letter_code
_entity_poly.pdbx_strand_id
1 'polypeptide(L)'
;MSIFYLVPPRPFLGDRFADFLQSLFPGLAWDSVSRVRLAEMLGEAASERDGVYVIYREDLPREEPPIQALVNGFGAEAGDEIVEVRPGGRPGEILTRRWRIEK
;
A
#
# COMPACT_ATOMS: atom_id res chain seq x y z
N MET A 1 -5.57 -8.74 16.92
CA MET A 1 -5.31 -9.26 15.58
C MET A 1 -5.73 -8.18 14.60
N SER A 2 -4.74 -7.58 13.98
CA SER A 2 -4.85 -6.48 13.05
C SER A 2 -4.39 -6.91 11.66
N ILE A 3 -4.74 -6.13 10.65
CA ILE A 3 -4.29 -6.32 9.26
C ILE A 3 -3.45 -5.09 8.88
N PHE A 4 -2.20 -5.33 8.51
CA PHE A 4 -1.33 -4.28 7.97
C PHE A 4 -1.19 -4.49 6.47
N TYR A 5 -1.68 -3.53 5.69
CA TYR A 5 -1.42 -3.44 4.27
C TYR A 5 -0.07 -2.76 4.05
N LEU A 6 0.91 -3.51 3.55
CA LEU A 6 2.16 -2.93 3.06
C LEU A 6 2.02 -2.69 1.56
N VAL A 7 1.82 -1.42 1.18
CA VAL A 7 1.53 -1.02 -0.20
C VAL A 7 2.74 -0.36 -0.88
N PRO A 8 2.79 -0.32 -2.23
CA PRO A 8 3.85 0.39 -2.94
C PRO A 8 3.89 1.89 -2.58
N PRO A 9 4.97 2.61 -2.94
CA PRO A 9 5.04 4.06 -2.78
C PRO A 9 3.83 4.79 -3.38
N ARG A 10 3.39 5.90 -2.77
CA ARG A 10 2.21 6.65 -3.21
C ARG A 10 2.25 7.02 -4.69
N PRO A 11 3.37 7.49 -5.28
CA PRO A 11 3.41 7.81 -6.70
C PRO A 11 3.11 6.61 -7.60
N PHE A 12 3.65 5.44 -7.26
CA PHE A 12 3.42 4.22 -8.03
C PHE A 12 1.95 3.78 -7.94
N LEU A 13 1.40 3.77 -6.73
CA LEU A 13 0.00 3.36 -6.54
C LEU A 13 -0.96 4.37 -7.20
N GLY A 14 -0.65 5.65 -7.12
CA GLY A 14 -1.35 6.74 -7.78
C GLY A 14 -1.37 6.61 -9.30
N ASP A 15 -0.22 6.26 -9.90
CA ASP A 15 -0.13 5.98 -11.34
C ASP A 15 -1.07 4.82 -11.73
N ARG A 16 -1.15 3.76 -10.92
CA ARG A 16 -2.04 2.62 -11.22
C ARG A 16 -3.51 3.00 -11.17
N PHE A 17 -3.90 3.83 -10.20
CA PHE A 17 -5.29 4.33 -10.17
C PHE A 17 -5.59 5.28 -11.30
N ALA A 18 -4.66 6.17 -11.65
CA ALA A 18 -4.81 7.05 -12.80
C ALA A 18 -4.99 6.26 -14.10
N ASP A 19 -4.16 5.24 -14.34
CA ASP A 19 -4.25 4.34 -15.50
C ASP A 19 -5.62 3.64 -15.57
N PHE A 20 -6.08 3.10 -14.43
CA PHE A 20 -7.39 2.45 -14.34
C PHE A 20 -8.53 3.44 -14.62
N LEU A 21 -8.55 4.60 -13.96
CA LEU A 21 -9.59 5.60 -14.15
C LEU A 21 -9.59 6.17 -15.56
N GLN A 22 -8.44 6.29 -16.20
CA GLN A 22 -8.33 6.74 -17.59
C GLN A 22 -8.93 5.74 -18.58
N SER A 23 -8.94 4.43 -18.26
CA SER A 23 -9.64 3.42 -19.06
C SER A 23 -11.18 3.56 -19.03
N LEU A 24 -11.71 4.17 -17.96
CA LEU A 24 -13.14 4.41 -17.77
C LEU A 24 -13.56 5.81 -18.24
N PHE A 25 -12.69 6.80 -18.01
CA PHE A 25 -12.89 8.21 -18.30
C PHE A 25 -11.73 8.73 -19.17
N PRO A 26 -11.74 8.43 -20.47
CA PRO A 26 -10.69 8.89 -21.37
C PRO A 26 -10.67 10.42 -21.42
N GLY A 27 -9.46 10.99 -21.38
CA GLY A 27 -9.24 12.44 -21.40
C GLY A 27 -9.04 13.09 -20.04
N LEU A 28 -9.14 12.35 -18.93
CA LEU A 28 -8.69 12.85 -17.62
C LEU A 28 -7.17 13.09 -17.64
N ALA A 29 -6.77 14.31 -17.26
CA ALA A 29 -5.38 14.69 -17.12
C ALA A 29 -5.00 14.65 -15.63
N TRP A 30 -4.17 13.68 -15.25
CA TRP A 30 -3.68 13.52 -13.88
C TRP A 30 -2.28 14.10 -13.75
N ASP A 31 -2.13 15.18 -12.99
CA ASP A 31 -0.82 15.66 -12.54
C ASP A 31 -0.26 14.80 -11.40
N SER A 32 1.01 15.02 -11.04
CA SER A 32 1.69 14.23 -10.01
C SER A 32 1.03 14.35 -8.64
N VAL A 33 0.52 15.53 -8.29
CA VAL A 33 -0.16 15.79 -7.02
C VAL A 33 -1.46 15.01 -6.92
N SER A 34 -2.26 15.00 -7.99
CA SER A 34 -3.54 14.30 -8.05
C SER A 34 -3.35 12.79 -7.95
N ARG A 35 -2.28 12.24 -8.54
CA ARG A 35 -1.94 10.81 -8.42
C ARG A 35 -1.60 10.42 -6.99
N VAL A 36 -0.78 11.22 -6.30
CA VAL A 36 -0.48 10.97 -4.88
C VAL A 36 -1.76 10.99 -4.04
N ARG A 37 -2.65 11.96 -4.29
CA ARG A 37 -3.96 12.03 -3.61
C ARG A 37 -4.84 10.81 -3.87
N LEU A 38 -4.83 10.24 -5.08
CA LEU A 38 -5.54 8.99 -5.36
C LEU A 38 -5.07 7.84 -4.46
N ALA A 39 -3.75 7.72 -4.27
CA ALA A 39 -3.19 6.72 -3.37
C ALA A 39 -3.62 6.99 -1.92
N GLU A 40 -3.46 8.22 -1.44
CA GLU A 40 -3.83 8.63 -0.08
C GLU A 40 -5.31 8.35 0.25
N MET A 41 -6.22 8.72 -0.64
CA MET A 41 -7.65 8.45 -0.46
C MET A 41 -7.97 6.96 -0.31
N LEU A 42 -7.28 6.07 -1.05
CA LEU A 42 -7.42 4.63 -0.83
C LEU A 42 -6.91 4.24 0.56
N GLY A 43 -5.73 4.73 0.94
CA GLY A 43 -5.14 4.43 2.24
C GLY A 43 -6.04 4.85 3.40
N GLU A 44 -6.64 6.04 3.30
CA GLU A 44 -7.63 6.56 4.26
C GLU A 44 -8.86 5.66 4.31
N ALA A 45 -9.50 5.39 3.18
CA ALA A 45 -10.70 4.55 3.11
C ALA A 45 -10.48 3.13 3.65
N ALA A 46 -9.31 2.54 3.43
CA ALA A 46 -8.98 1.22 3.96
C ALA A 46 -8.71 1.25 5.48
N SER A 47 -8.14 2.35 6.00
CA SER A 47 -7.80 2.52 7.42
C SER A 47 -8.98 2.97 8.29
N GLU A 48 -10.13 3.34 7.70
CA GLU A 48 -11.38 3.60 8.45
C GLU A 48 -11.89 2.38 9.20
N ARG A 49 -11.48 1.18 8.79
CA ARG A 49 -11.88 -0.07 9.44
C ARG A 49 -10.98 -0.34 10.65
N ASP A 50 -11.60 -0.53 11.81
CA ASP A 50 -10.88 -0.88 13.04
C ASP A 50 -9.96 -2.10 12.84
N GLY A 51 -8.72 -1.96 13.31
CA GLY A 51 -7.69 -2.99 13.19
C GLY A 51 -7.10 -3.13 11.79
N VAL A 52 -7.32 -2.17 10.88
CA VAL A 52 -6.67 -2.10 9.56
C VAL A 52 -5.73 -0.91 9.49
N TYR A 53 -4.49 -1.16 9.06
CA TYR A 53 -3.45 -0.14 8.92
C TYR A 53 -2.89 -0.19 7.50
N VAL A 54 -2.75 0.95 6.84
CA VAL A 54 -2.11 1.06 5.52
C VAL A 54 -0.77 1.76 5.65
N ILE A 55 0.30 1.08 5.26
CA ILE A 55 1.67 1.57 5.32
C ILE A 55 2.26 1.56 3.92
N TYR A 56 2.73 2.73 3.47
CA TYR A 56 3.42 2.84 2.20
C TYR A 56 4.87 2.41 2.34
N ARG A 57 5.40 1.69 1.34
CA ARG A 57 6.78 1.18 1.39
C ARG A 57 7.83 2.28 1.54
N GLU A 58 7.53 3.49 1.09
CA GLU A 58 8.38 4.68 1.23
C GLU A 58 8.40 5.26 2.64
N ASP A 59 7.41 4.95 3.48
CA ASP A 59 7.34 5.35 4.88
C ASP A 59 8.11 4.37 5.79
N LEU A 60 8.47 3.18 5.29
CA LEU A 60 9.32 2.24 6.00
C LEU A 60 10.81 2.63 5.85
N PRO A 61 11.63 2.50 6.91
CA PRO A 61 13.08 2.62 6.81
C PRO A 61 13.65 1.67 5.74
N ARG A 62 14.71 2.12 5.06
CA ARG A 62 15.33 1.36 3.95
C ARG A 62 16.33 0.34 4.47
N GLU A 63 16.90 0.62 5.63
CA GLU A 63 17.98 -0.11 6.28
C GLU A 63 17.47 -1.34 7.05
N GLU A 64 16.15 -1.45 7.24
CA GLU A 64 15.52 -2.51 8.02
C GLU A 64 14.66 -3.44 7.15
N PRO A 65 14.60 -4.74 7.48
CA PRO A 65 13.62 -5.64 6.89
C PRO A 65 12.19 -5.15 7.18
N PRO A 66 11.24 -5.27 6.24
CA PRO A 66 9.88 -4.78 6.42
C PRO A 66 9.18 -5.28 7.69
N ILE A 67 9.42 -6.54 8.08
CA ILE A 67 8.88 -7.13 9.31
C ILE A 67 9.34 -6.33 10.54
N GLN A 68 10.64 -6.08 10.63
CA GLN A 68 11.23 -5.37 11.77
C GLN A 68 10.71 -3.94 11.86
N ALA A 69 10.60 -3.27 10.72
CA ALA A 69 10.07 -1.92 10.64
C ALA A 69 8.60 -1.85 11.07
N LEU A 70 7.77 -2.82 10.67
CA LEU A 70 6.35 -2.89 11.07
C LEU A 70 6.19 -3.12 12.57
N VAL A 71 7.00 -4.01 13.17
CA VAL A 71 6.97 -4.25 14.61
C VAL A 71 7.45 -3.03 15.39
N ASN A 72 8.63 -2.50 15.05
CA ASN A 72 9.27 -1.42 15.81
C ASN A 72 8.61 -0.06 15.61
N GLY A 73 8.16 0.24 14.39
CA GLY A 73 7.68 1.57 14.00
C GLY A 73 6.16 1.70 13.94
N PHE A 74 5.44 0.59 13.76
CA PHE A 74 3.98 0.59 13.52
C PHE A 74 3.20 -0.29 14.51
N GLY A 75 3.88 -0.90 15.48
CA GLY A 75 3.24 -1.64 16.57
C GLY A 75 2.60 -2.95 16.13
N ALA A 76 3.08 -3.56 15.04
CA ALA A 76 2.60 -4.87 14.62
C ALA A 76 3.05 -5.95 15.63
N GLU A 77 2.14 -6.85 15.99
CA GLU A 77 2.35 -7.90 16.99
C GLU A 77 2.31 -9.31 16.39
N ALA A 78 2.81 -10.29 17.14
CA ALA A 78 2.72 -11.70 16.74
C ALA A 78 1.26 -12.13 16.56
N GLY A 79 0.96 -12.76 15.43
CA GLY A 79 -0.40 -13.15 15.04
C GLY A 79 -1.13 -12.13 14.16
N ASP A 80 -0.60 -10.92 13.99
CA ASP A 80 -1.14 -9.97 13.01
C ASP A 80 -0.89 -10.42 11.57
N GLU A 81 -1.81 -10.04 10.68
CA GLU A 81 -1.77 -10.38 9.27
C GLU A 81 -1.17 -9.23 8.46
N ILE A 82 -0.22 -9.58 7.58
CA ILE A 82 0.39 -8.64 6.66
C ILE A 82 -0.07 -8.97 5.25
N VAL A 83 -0.70 -7.98 4.60
CA VAL A 83 -1.12 -8.05 3.20
C VAL A 83 -0.18 -7.15 2.41
N GLU A 84 0.80 -7.77 1.77
CA GLU A 84 1.80 -7.05 1.01
C GLU A 84 1.40 -6.95 -0.47
N VAL A 85 1.31 -5.71 -0.96
CA VAL A 85 0.98 -5.38 -2.34
C VAL A 85 2.27 -4.95 -3.03
N ARG A 86 2.63 -5.65 -4.12
CA ARG A 86 3.86 -5.38 -4.87
C ARG A 86 3.57 -5.25 -6.36
N PRO A 87 4.38 -4.47 -7.11
CA PRO A 87 4.41 -4.55 -8.55
C PRO A 87 4.74 -5.98 -9.00
N GLY A 88 4.05 -6.47 -10.03
CA GLY A 88 4.34 -7.73 -10.70
C GLY A 88 5.46 -7.63 -11.72
N GLY A 89 5.62 -8.69 -12.52
CA GLY A 89 6.63 -8.74 -13.58
C GLY A 89 6.19 -8.03 -14.87
N ARG A 90 4.88 -7.77 -15.02
CA ARG A 90 4.30 -7.12 -16.20
C ARG A 90 3.89 -5.67 -15.89
N PRO A 91 3.91 -4.77 -16.89
CA PRO A 91 3.38 -3.41 -16.72
C PRO A 91 1.92 -3.44 -16.22
N GLY A 92 1.65 -2.68 -15.16
CA GLY A 92 0.32 -2.60 -14.54
C GLY A 92 -0.07 -3.80 -13.68
N GLU A 93 0.75 -4.86 -13.62
CA GLU A 93 0.47 -6.02 -12.77
C GLU A 93 0.71 -5.69 -11.30
N ILE A 94 -0.22 -6.11 -10.46
CA ILE A 94 -0.14 -6.02 -9.00
C ILE A 94 -0.26 -7.43 -8.44
N LEU A 95 0.68 -7.79 -7.58
CA LEU A 95 0.69 -9.04 -6.85
C LEU A 95 0.37 -8.77 -5.39
N THR A 96 -0.38 -9.68 -4.77
CA THR A 96 -0.68 -9.63 -3.35
C THR A 96 -0.15 -10.89 -2.69
N ARG A 97 0.62 -10.72 -1.62
CA ARG A 97 1.10 -11.79 -0.76
C ARG A 97 0.55 -11.59 0.65
N ARG A 98 0.04 -12.66 1.25
CA ARG A 98 -0.42 -12.65 2.65
C ARG A 98 0.49 -13.52 3.50
N TRP A 99 0.83 -13.03 4.68
CA TRP A 99 1.59 -13.77 5.67
C TRP A 99 1.27 -13.23 7.07
N ARG A 100 1.67 -13.96 8.12
CA ARG A 100 1.47 -13.55 9.52
C ARG A 100 2.80 -13.34 10.20
N ILE A 101 2.83 -12.44 11.18
CA ILE A 101 4.00 -12.31 12.05
C ILE A 101 4.03 -13.52 12.98
N GLU A 102 5.09 -14.32 12.85
CA GLU A 102 5.35 -15.45 13.74
C GLU A 102 5.85 -14.96 15.11
N LYS A 103 5.68 -15.80 16.13
CA LYS A 103 6.13 -15.52 17.50
C LYS A 103 7.64 -15.58 17.64
#